data_AF-A0AAU5EG36-F1
#
_entry.id   AF-A0AAU5EG36-F1
#
_cell.length_a   1.000
_cell.length_b   1.000
_cell.length_c   1.000
_cell.angle_alpha   90.00
_cell.angle_beta   90.00
_cell.angle_gamma   90.00
#
_symmetry.space_group_name_H-M   'P 1'
#
loop_
_entity.id
_entity.type
_entity.pdbx_description
1 polymer ?
#
loop_
_entity_poly.entity_id
_entity_poly.type
_entity_poly.pdbx_seq_one_letter_code
_entity_poly.pdbx_strand_id
1 'polypeptide(L)'
;MRFHSLPGSKGYPESEDEYAVLLHRYNTVLDELFAGAEVFVVTVDWTWSGPAAAPTPWLEPRRTLHPDGIHWWTESDEDEDDPELRTHTRFYADRRAWRHGCVDDLLRAVADDALHGVFFTDTGLRRIHHPYDGGADVILTAPAERDRLRASHTDWLSGQTSGL
;
A
#
# COMPACT_ATOMS: atom_id res chain seq x y z
N MET A 1 -6.23 -10.51 -4.61
CA MET A 1 -6.81 -10.20 -5.94
C MET A 1 -6.31 -8.83 -6.34
N ARG A 2 -6.06 -8.62 -7.64
CA ARG A 2 -5.39 -7.44 -8.15
C ARG A 2 -6.37 -6.49 -8.83
N PHE A 3 -6.30 -5.22 -8.47
CA PHE A 3 -7.02 -4.13 -9.13
C PHE A 3 -6.04 -3.16 -9.79
N HIS A 4 -6.36 -2.71 -10.99
CA HIS A 4 -5.62 -1.67 -11.69
C HIS A 4 -6.11 -0.29 -11.26
N SER A 5 -5.15 0.58 -10.97
CA SER A 5 -5.43 1.96 -10.55
C SER A 5 -5.98 2.82 -11.69
N LEU A 6 -5.62 2.51 -12.94
CA LEU A 6 -6.03 3.24 -14.13
C LEU A 6 -6.66 2.32 -15.19
N PRO A 7 -7.48 2.87 -16.10
CA PRO A 7 -8.01 2.12 -17.24
C PRO A 7 -6.89 1.53 -18.11
N GLY A 8 -7.17 0.38 -18.73
CA GLY A 8 -6.23 -0.28 -19.64
C GLY A 8 -4.93 -0.75 -18.98
N SER A 9 -4.93 -0.92 -17.65
CA SER A 9 -3.76 -1.35 -16.87
C SER A 9 -2.57 -0.40 -17.01
N LYS A 10 -2.83 0.91 -17.24
CA LYS A 10 -1.78 1.94 -17.22
C LYS A 10 -1.13 1.99 -15.83
N GLY A 11 0.20 2.06 -15.80
CA GLY A 11 1.00 2.03 -14.56
C GLY A 11 1.01 3.38 -13.82
N TYR A 12 1.37 4.46 -14.51
CA TYR A 12 1.60 5.75 -13.88
C TYR A 12 0.57 6.81 -14.34
N PRO A 13 0.00 7.60 -13.42
CA PRO A 13 -0.75 8.78 -13.78
C PRO A 13 0.19 9.87 -14.34
N GLU A 14 -0.25 10.57 -15.38
CA GLU A 14 0.50 11.63 -16.07
C GLU A 14 -0.22 12.98 -16.00
N SER A 15 -1.41 13.02 -15.39
CA SER A 15 -2.22 14.22 -15.22
C SER A 15 -3.07 14.16 -13.95
N GLU A 16 -3.55 15.31 -13.47
CA GLU A 16 -4.45 15.35 -12.31
C GLU A 16 -5.78 14.64 -12.55
N ASP A 17 -6.27 14.56 -13.79
CA ASP A 17 -7.47 13.79 -14.13
C ASP A 17 -7.23 12.29 -13.93
N GLU A 18 -6.04 11.80 -14.29
CA GLU A 18 -5.66 10.41 -14.03
C GLU A 18 -5.45 10.15 -12.54
N TYR A 19 -4.88 11.11 -11.79
CA TYR A 19 -4.83 11.05 -10.33
C TYR A 19 -6.23 10.96 -9.71
N ALA A 20 -7.19 11.74 -10.20
CA ALA A 20 -8.56 11.68 -9.72
C ALA A 20 -9.19 10.30 -9.97
N VAL A 21 -8.94 9.69 -11.13
CA VAL A 21 -9.40 8.32 -11.43
C VAL A 21 -8.73 7.29 -10.50
N LEU A 22 -7.42 7.36 -10.33
CA LEU A 22 -6.65 6.48 -9.46
C LEU A 22 -7.14 6.55 -8.01
N LEU A 23 -7.24 7.76 -7.46
CA LEU A 23 -7.70 7.98 -6.09
C LEU A 23 -9.15 7.56 -5.90
N HIS A 24 -10.01 7.79 -6.91
CA HIS A 24 -11.38 7.31 -6.89
C HIS A 24 -11.45 5.78 -6.79
N ARG A 25 -10.69 5.05 -7.61
CA ARG A 25 -10.68 3.58 -7.57
C ARG A 25 -10.17 3.04 -6.25
N TYR A 26 -9.03 3.54 -5.77
CA TYR A 26 -8.47 3.11 -4.48
C TYR A 26 -9.41 3.41 -3.32
N ASN A 27 -9.93 4.63 -3.21
CA ASN A 27 -10.86 4.95 -2.12
C ASN A 27 -12.17 4.17 -2.21
N THR A 28 -12.67 3.86 -3.42
CA THR A 28 -13.87 3.01 -3.56
C THR A 28 -13.63 1.62 -2.97
N VAL A 29 -12.48 1.00 -3.28
CA VAL A 29 -12.13 -0.30 -2.69
C VAL A 29 -11.94 -0.18 -1.19
N LEU A 30 -11.21 0.84 -0.71
CA LEU A 30 -10.98 1.05 0.73
C LEU A 30 -12.27 1.33 1.51
N ASP A 31 -13.23 2.06 0.93
CA ASP A 31 -14.56 2.28 1.52
C ASP A 31 -15.31 0.96 1.69
N GLU A 32 -15.29 0.08 0.68
CA GLU A 32 -15.93 -1.24 0.80
C GLU A 32 -15.29 -2.12 1.87
N LEU A 33 -13.98 -1.97 2.10
CA LEU A 33 -13.24 -2.74 3.10
C LEU A 33 -13.43 -2.19 4.52
N PHE A 34 -13.52 -0.87 4.66
CA PHE A 34 -13.25 -0.18 5.93
C PHE A 34 -14.27 0.88 6.34
N ALA A 35 -15.33 1.15 5.56
CA ALA A 35 -16.36 2.10 5.96
C ALA A 35 -16.93 1.82 7.36
N GLY A 36 -16.85 2.82 8.24
CA GLY A 36 -17.30 2.73 9.63
C GLY A 36 -16.39 1.92 10.55
N ALA A 37 -15.19 1.56 10.13
CA ALA A 37 -14.20 0.82 10.93
C ALA A 37 -12.98 1.67 11.29
N GLU A 38 -12.23 1.19 12.29
CA GLU A 38 -10.86 1.62 12.54
C GLU A 38 -9.91 0.82 11.64
N VAL A 39 -8.93 1.51 11.07
CA VAL A 39 -7.90 0.92 10.22
C VAL A 39 -6.52 1.13 10.81
N PHE A 40 -5.63 0.19 10.55
CA PHE A 40 -4.20 0.43 10.62
C PHE A 40 -3.70 0.93 9.26
N VAL A 41 -3.02 2.07 9.27
CA VAL A 41 -2.21 2.53 8.15
C VAL A 41 -0.77 2.13 8.44
N VAL A 42 -0.14 1.40 7.53
CA VAL A 42 1.23 0.91 7.72
C VAL A 42 2.12 1.42 6.59
N THR A 43 3.24 2.02 6.97
CA THR A 43 4.30 2.44 6.06
C THR A 43 5.63 1.80 6.47
N VAL A 44 6.56 1.70 5.54
CA VAL A 44 7.87 1.05 5.77
C VAL A 44 9.03 1.99 5.48
N ASP A 45 10.13 1.74 6.19
CA ASP A 45 11.46 2.22 5.86
C ASP A 45 12.41 1.02 5.79
N TRP A 46 13.51 1.16 5.06
CA TRP A 46 14.54 0.14 4.99
C TRP A 46 15.93 0.74 5.09
N THR A 47 16.85 0.02 5.70
CA THR A 47 18.26 0.42 5.86
C THR A 47 19.18 -0.76 5.65
N TRP A 48 20.34 -0.54 5.03
CA TRP A 48 21.46 -1.47 5.05
C TRP A 48 22.35 -1.23 6.27
N SER A 49 23.05 -2.27 6.72
CA SER A 49 23.95 -2.21 7.88
C SER A 49 25.40 -1.85 7.56
N GLY A 50 25.81 -1.84 6.29
CA GLY A 50 27.18 -1.56 5.85
C GLY A 50 27.57 -0.08 5.74
N PRO A 51 28.84 0.25 5.42
CA PRO A 51 29.33 1.62 5.25
C PRO A 51 28.68 2.37 4.07
N ALA A 52 27.92 1.67 3.22
CA ALA A 52 27.02 2.24 2.22
C ALA A 52 25.69 2.74 2.80
N ALA A 53 25.47 2.62 4.12
CA ALA A 53 24.39 3.25 4.88
C ALA A 53 24.57 4.78 4.91
N ALA A 54 24.52 5.43 3.74
CA ALA A 54 24.28 6.85 3.66
C ALA A 54 22.95 7.16 4.39
N PRO A 55 22.79 8.37 4.97
CA PRO A 55 21.50 8.81 5.50
C PRO A 55 20.46 8.61 4.40
N THR A 56 19.53 7.69 4.64
CA THR A 56 18.70 7.10 3.60
C THR A 56 17.72 8.15 3.10
N PRO A 57 17.85 8.68 1.85
CA PRO A 57 17.00 9.76 1.36
C PRO A 57 15.52 9.35 1.25
N TRP A 58 15.27 8.04 1.24
CA TRP A 58 13.95 7.39 1.14
C TRP A 58 13.08 7.52 2.41
N LEU A 59 13.62 8.03 3.52
CA LEU A 59 12.86 8.24 4.77
C LEU A 59 11.82 9.38 4.65
N GLU A 60 12.06 10.36 3.77
CA GLU A 60 11.40 11.67 3.87
C GLU A 60 10.05 11.86 3.18
N PRO A 61 9.54 11.03 2.25
CA PRO A 61 8.09 11.03 2.09
C PRO A 61 7.41 10.33 3.28
N ARG A 62 8.00 9.27 3.86
CA ARG A 62 7.33 8.48 4.91
C ARG A 62 7.08 9.29 6.18
N ARG A 63 8.10 10.01 6.68
CA ARG A 63 7.95 10.81 7.92
C ARG A 63 7.02 12.00 7.76
N THR A 64 7.00 12.60 6.57
CA THR A 64 6.13 13.73 6.27
C THR A 64 4.68 13.30 6.10
N LEU A 65 4.44 12.19 5.40
CA LEU A 65 3.10 11.70 5.05
C LEU A 65 2.48 10.80 6.13
N HIS A 66 3.29 10.20 7.00
CA HIS A 66 2.85 9.38 8.12
C HIS A 66 3.56 9.76 9.43
N PRO A 67 3.35 11.01 9.93
CA PRO A 67 4.05 11.52 11.10
C PRO A 67 3.65 10.82 12.41
N ASP A 68 2.40 10.36 12.50
CA ASP A 68 1.85 9.68 13.69
C ASP A 68 2.18 8.18 13.73
N GLY A 69 2.87 7.66 12.71
CA GLY A 69 3.24 6.25 12.61
C GLY A 69 4.24 5.85 13.69
N ILE A 70 3.82 4.97 14.59
CA ILE A 70 4.65 4.41 15.67
C ILE A 70 5.37 3.17 15.15
N HIS A 71 6.64 3.01 15.50
CA HIS A 71 7.40 1.79 15.17
C HIS A 71 6.68 0.56 15.72
N TRP A 72 6.35 -0.38 14.84
CA TRP A 72 5.58 -1.58 15.15
C TRP A 72 6.45 -2.84 15.13
N TRP A 73 7.26 -3.01 14.08
CA TRP A 73 8.09 -4.20 13.87
C TRP A 73 9.35 -3.86 13.09
N THR A 74 10.40 -4.66 13.27
CA THR A 74 11.59 -4.65 12.41
C THR A 74 11.81 -6.06 11.89
N GLU A 75 11.77 -6.21 10.57
CA GLU A 75 12.20 -7.42 9.88
C GLU A 75 13.66 -7.26 9.46
N SER A 76 14.47 -8.28 9.68
CA SER A 76 15.87 -8.28 9.27
C SER A 76 16.11 -9.47 8.35
N ASP A 77 16.88 -9.27 7.29
CA ASP A 77 17.31 -10.38 6.44
C ASP A 77 18.37 -11.20 7.19
N GLU A 78 17.91 -12.26 7.88
CA GLU A 78 18.77 -13.14 8.67
C GLU A 78 19.56 -14.13 7.80
N ASP A 79 19.13 -14.35 6.56
CA ASP A 79 19.78 -15.26 5.60
C ASP A 79 21.00 -14.60 4.93
N GLU A 80 21.16 -13.28 5.06
CA GLU A 80 22.34 -12.56 4.57
C GLU A 80 23.55 -12.76 5.50
N ASP A 81 24.52 -13.51 4.98
CA ASP A 81 25.76 -13.88 5.67
C ASP A 81 26.69 -12.69 5.89
N ASP A 82 26.68 -11.69 4.98
CA ASP A 82 27.46 -10.46 5.12
C ASP A 82 26.70 -9.42 5.97
N PRO A 83 27.14 -9.13 7.21
CA PRO A 83 26.46 -8.16 8.06
C PRO A 83 26.39 -6.75 7.45
N GLU A 84 27.25 -6.41 6.49
CA GLU A 84 27.23 -5.13 5.80
C GLU A 84 26.14 -5.04 4.71
N LEU A 85 25.68 -6.18 4.19
CA LEU A 85 24.60 -6.26 3.20
C LEU A 85 23.23 -6.49 3.83
N ARG A 86 23.18 -6.85 5.12
CA ARG A 86 21.93 -7.05 5.86
C ARG A 86 21.01 -5.86 5.75
N THR A 87 19.79 -6.14 5.32
CA THR A 87 18.70 -5.16 5.21
C THR A 87 17.81 -5.28 6.44
N HIS A 88 17.42 -4.13 6.98
CA HIS A 88 16.45 -4.01 8.06
C HIS A 88 15.26 -3.20 7.58
N THR A 89 14.10 -3.85 7.48
CA THR A 89 12.82 -3.22 7.13
C THR A 89 12.05 -2.90 8.40
N ARG A 90 11.73 -1.63 8.62
CA ARG A 90 10.98 -1.15 9.78
C ARG A 90 9.56 -0.79 9.36
N PHE A 91 8.59 -1.33 10.07
CA PHE A 91 7.17 -1.06 9.87
C PHE A 91 6.71 -0.03 10.90
N TYR A 92 5.97 0.97 10.43
CA TYR A 92 5.36 1.99 11.27
C TYR A 92 3.86 1.97 11.07
N ALA A 93 3.11 1.95 12.16
CA ALA A 93 1.66 1.88 12.13
C ALA A 93 1.04 2.97 12.99
N ASP A 94 -0.05 3.55 12.50
CA ASP A 94 -1.00 4.26 13.33
C ASP A 94 -2.40 3.66 13.18
N ARG A 95 -3.29 4.00 14.12
CA ARG A 95 -4.69 3.57 14.08
C ARG A 95 -5.57 4.79 13.94
N ARG A 96 -6.47 4.77 12.97
CA ARG A 96 -7.41 5.86 12.72
C ARG A 96 -8.77 5.37 12.25
N ALA A 97 -9.81 6.15 12.53
CA ALA A 97 -11.13 5.98 11.94
C ALA A 97 -11.03 6.18 10.43
N TRP A 98 -11.53 5.21 9.65
CA TRP A 98 -11.53 5.35 8.20
C TRP A 98 -12.46 6.48 7.76
N ARG A 99 -11.95 7.32 6.85
CA ARG A 99 -12.72 8.33 6.11
C ARG A 99 -12.24 8.34 4.67
N HIS A 100 -13.17 8.41 3.73
CA HIS A 100 -12.85 8.57 2.31
C HIS A 100 -11.82 9.70 2.13
N GLY A 101 -10.74 9.41 1.41
CA GLY A 101 -9.67 10.36 1.12
C GLY A 101 -8.64 10.59 2.23
N CYS A 102 -8.78 9.95 3.42
CA CYS A 102 -7.88 10.23 4.54
C CYS A 102 -6.43 9.74 4.37
N VAL A 103 -6.15 9.04 3.27
CA VAL A 103 -4.83 8.52 2.90
C VAL A 103 -4.43 8.91 1.47
N ASP A 104 -5.08 9.91 0.87
CA ASP A 104 -4.84 10.29 -0.53
C ASP A 104 -3.39 10.68 -0.79
N ASP A 105 -2.75 11.41 0.13
CA ASP A 105 -1.35 11.82 -0.04
C ASP A 105 -0.41 10.60 -0.01
N LEU A 106 -0.72 9.57 0.79
CA LEU A 106 0.00 8.30 0.78
C LEU A 106 -0.22 7.56 -0.55
N LEU A 107 -1.46 7.48 -1.02
CA LEU A 107 -1.80 6.82 -2.28
C LEU A 107 -1.14 7.50 -3.49
N ARG A 108 -1.07 8.83 -3.51
CA ARG A 108 -0.32 9.60 -4.52
C ARG A 108 1.16 9.26 -4.47
N ALA A 109 1.77 9.30 -3.28
CA ALA A 109 3.19 8.96 -3.13
C ALA A 109 3.50 7.52 -3.55
N VAL A 110 2.58 6.57 -3.35
CA VAL A 110 2.72 5.20 -3.88
C VAL A 110 2.64 5.19 -5.41
N ALA A 111 1.70 5.93 -6.01
CA ALA A 111 1.57 6.00 -7.46
C ALA A 111 2.76 6.68 -8.16
N ASP A 112 3.42 7.61 -7.47
CA ASP A 112 4.65 8.29 -7.89
C ASP A 112 5.93 7.45 -7.65
N ASP A 113 5.80 6.22 -7.14
CA ASP A 113 6.94 5.38 -6.73
C ASP A 113 7.83 6.04 -5.65
N ALA A 114 7.27 6.98 -4.88
CA ALA A 114 7.95 7.69 -3.80
C ALA A 114 7.79 6.98 -2.44
N LEU A 115 6.76 6.16 -2.29
CA LEU A 115 6.56 5.27 -1.15
C LEU A 115 6.29 3.85 -1.63
N HIS A 116 6.93 2.88 -0.99
CA HIS A 116 6.73 1.45 -1.26
C HIS A 116 6.29 0.73 0.01
N GLY A 117 5.76 -0.49 -0.15
CA GLY A 117 5.40 -1.36 0.99
C GLY A 117 4.31 -0.81 1.91
N VAL A 118 3.54 0.19 1.44
CA VAL A 118 2.39 0.73 2.17
C VAL A 118 1.29 -0.32 2.17
N PHE A 119 0.60 -0.51 3.28
CA PHE A 119 -0.66 -1.23 3.30
C PHE A 119 -1.63 -0.70 4.35
N PHE A 120 -2.90 -0.98 4.10
CA PHE A 120 -4.01 -0.66 5.00
C PHE A 120 -4.70 -1.93 5.41
N THR A 121 -5.06 -2.03 6.68
CA THR A 121 -5.70 -3.25 7.19
C THR A 121 -6.69 -2.99 8.31
N ASP A 122 -7.69 -3.86 8.44
CA ASP A 122 -8.54 -3.87 9.62
C ASP A 122 -7.73 -4.34 10.84
N THR A 123 -8.23 -4.04 12.04
CA THR A 123 -7.55 -4.40 13.28
C THR A 123 -7.34 -5.91 13.51
N GLY A 124 -8.03 -6.77 12.72
CA GLY A 124 -7.91 -8.22 12.78
C GLY A 124 -7.02 -8.84 11.69
N LEU A 125 -6.39 -8.05 10.81
CA LEU A 125 -5.60 -8.53 9.66
C LEU A 125 -6.38 -9.48 8.73
N ARG A 126 -7.69 -9.23 8.57
CA ARG A 126 -8.59 -10.04 7.73
C ARG A 126 -8.80 -9.44 6.35
N ARG A 127 -8.59 -8.13 6.25
CA ARG A 127 -8.65 -7.33 5.02
C ARG A 127 -7.38 -6.52 4.93
N ILE A 128 -6.64 -6.72 3.85
CA ILE A 128 -5.42 -5.96 3.58
C ILE A 128 -5.54 -5.39 2.17
N HIS A 129 -5.30 -4.09 2.06
CA HIS A 129 -5.14 -3.39 0.79
C HIS A 129 -3.70 -2.90 0.68
N HIS A 130 -2.95 -3.45 -0.28
CA HIS A 130 -1.54 -3.16 -0.51
C HIS A 130 -1.39 -2.46 -1.88
N PRO A 131 -1.46 -1.11 -1.93
CA PRO A 131 -1.23 -0.37 -3.16
C PRO A 131 0.25 -0.40 -3.58
N TYR A 132 0.47 -0.28 -4.88
CA TYR A 132 1.76 -0.09 -5.53
C TYR A 132 1.53 0.70 -6.83
N ASP A 133 2.59 0.95 -7.59
CA ASP A 133 2.51 1.64 -8.87
C ASP A 133 1.65 0.84 -9.88
N GLY A 134 0.61 1.46 -10.42
CA GLY A 134 -0.31 0.82 -11.37
C GLY A 134 -1.42 -0.05 -10.78
N GLY A 135 -1.49 -0.25 -9.45
CA GLY A 135 -2.59 -1.00 -8.87
C GLY A 135 -2.46 -1.35 -7.39
N ALA A 136 -3.34 -2.23 -6.93
CA ALA A 136 -3.31 -2.73 -5.56
C ALA A 136 -3.65 -4.21 -5.51
N ASP A 137 -3.01 -4.89 -4.57
CA ASP A 137 -3.39 -6.24 -4.17
C ASP A 137 -4.28 -6.17 -2.93
N VAL A 138 -5.45 -6.80 -3.03
CA VAL A 138 -6.43 -6.93 -1.94
C VAL A 138 -6.45 -8.38 -1.45
N ILE A 139 -6.14 -8.57 -0.18
CA ILE A 139 -6.10 -9.87 0.49
C ILE A 139 -7.26 -9.93 1.47
N LEU A 140 -8.12 -10.93 1.31
CA LEU A 140 -9.29 -11.15 2.14
C LEU A 140 -9.32 -12.59 2.63
N THR A 141 -9.53 -12.77 3.92
CA THR A 141 -9.61 -14.11 4.52
C THR A 141 -10.92 -14.84 4.19
N ALA A 142 -11.97 -14.11 3.83
CA ALA A 142 -13.29 -14.66 3.51
C ALA A 142 -13.52 -14.77 1.99
N PRO A 143 -13.61 -15.97 1.40
CA PRO A 143 -13.80 -16.15 -0.05
C PRO A 143 -15.07 -15.47 -0.58
N ALA A 144 -16.19 -15.54 0.17
CA ALA A 144 -17.45 -14.92 -0.23
C ALA A 144 -17.39 -13.38 -0.23
N GLU A 145 -16.51 -12.77 0.57
CA GLU A 145 -16.28 -11.33 0.54
C GLU A 145 -15.42 -10.95 -0.67
N ARG A 146 -14.33 -11.71 -0.90
CA ARG A 146 -13.48 -11.59 -2.08
C ARG A 146 -14.27 -11.66 -3.38
N ASP A 147 -15.12 -12.68 -3.52
CA ASP A 147 -15.84 -12.92 -4.77
C ASP A 147 -16.88 -11.82 -5.04
N ARG A 148 -17.53 -11.28 -3.99
CA ARG A 148 -18.41 -10.12 -4.12
C ARG A 148 -17.64 -8.88 -4.57
N LEU A 149 -16.56 -8.53 -3.86
CA LEU A 149 -15.76 -7.34 -4.19
C LEU A 149 -15.17 -7.45 -5.60
N ARG A 150 -14.72 -8.64 -6.01
CA ARG A 150 -14.26 -8.91 -7.38
C ARG A 150 -15.36 -8.67 -8.41
N ALA A 151 -16.56 -9.20 -8.17
CA ALA A 151 -17.67 -9.08 -9.11
C ALA A 151 -18.14 -7.62 -9.30
N SER A 152 -18.11 -6.81 -8.22
CA SER A 152 -18.48 -5.40 -8.25
C SER A 152 -17.60 -4.54 -9.18
N HIS A 153 -16.34 -4.95 -9.38
CA HIS A 153 -15.30 -4.13 -10.03
C HIS A 153 -14.59 -4.86 -11.16
N THR A 154 -15.34 -5.63 -11.94
CA THR A 154 -14.78 -6.48 -13.01
C THR A 154 -13.94 -5.69 -14.02
N ASP A 155 -14.35 -4.47 -14.34
CA ASP A 155 -13.66 -3.58 -15.30
C ASP A 155 -12.32 -3.02 -14.78
N TRP A 156 -12.00 -3.24 -13.51
CA TRP A 156 -10.75 -2.80 -12.88
C TRP A 156 -9.75 -3.95 -12.72
N LEU A 157 -10.16 -5.19 -13.01
CA LEU A 157 -9.30 -6.36 -12.94
C LEU A 157 -8.48 -6.52 -14.23
N SER A 158 -7.38 -7.27 -14.17
CA SER A 158 -6.70 -7.71 -15.39
C SER A 158 -7.65 -8.58 -16.21
N GLY A 159 -7.69 -8.33 -17.52
CA GLY A 159 -8.37 -9.18 -18.49
C GLY A 159 -7.64 -10.50 -18.75
N GLN A 160 -6.41 -10.67 -18.23
CA GLN A 160 -5.64 -11.90 -18.35
C GLN A 160 -6.15 -12.96 -17.36
N THR A 161 -6.24 -14.20 -17.82
CA THR A 161 -6.68 -15.34 -17.00
C THR A 161 -5.77 -15.58 -15.79
N SER A 162 -4.49 -15.19 -15.88
CA SER A 162 -3.52 -15.26 -14.77
C SER A 162 -3.74 -14.18 -13.71
N GLY A 163 -4.48 -13.11 -14.02
CA GLY A 163 -4.59 -11.92 -13.19
C GLY A 163 -3.34 -11.04 -13.17
N LEU A 164 -2.34 -11.36 -14.00
CA LEU A 164 -1.15 -10.52 -14.26
C LEU A 164 -1.40 -9.50 -15.36
#